data_AF-A0A6M1SH86-F1
#
_entry.id   AF-A0A6M1SH86-F1
#
_cell.length_a   1.000
_cell.length_b   1.000
_cell.length_c   1.000
_cell.angle_alpha   90.00
_cell.angle_beta   90.00
_cell.angle_gamma   90.00
#
_symmetry.space_group_name_H-M   'P 1'
#
loop_
_entity.id
_entity.type
_entity.pdbx_description
1 polymer ?
#
loop_
_entity_poly.entity_id
_entity_poly.type
_entity_poly.pdbx_seq_one_letter_code
_entity_poly.pdbx_strand_id
1 'polypeptide(L)'
;MSDQEFTRALGYANAAFDLLKRSGIPPYPQFYELLYTYATGVNPSLNTRLNSIFRGGEKPSSELAETLFNEFLKSDMTERMSSVSERMHARIEAVHDAIDTAMSTASSYSGSLQSATGDLEGDLSDADMKALAARLLSETRRMQETNLELEKA
;
A
#
# COMPACT_ATOMS: atom_id res chain seq x y z
N MET A 1 1.64 9.78 21.25
CA MET A 1 2.59 9.38 20.20
C MET A 1 3.19 10.67 19.67
N SER A 2 4.50 10.86 19.78
CA SER A 2 5.16 12.07 19.25
C SER A 2 5.29 11.98 17.72
N ASP A 3 5.34 13.12 17.03
CA ASP A 3 5.55 13.15 15.57
C ASP A 3 6.82 12.37 15.16
N GLN A 4 7.86 12.42 16.01
CA GLN A 4 9.09 11.68 15.80
C GLN A 4 8.90 10.15 15.91
N GLU A 5 8.07 9.68 16.83
CA GLU A 5 7.71 8.26 16.94
C GLU A 5 6.93 7.78 15.71
N PHE A 6 6.01 8.61 15.23
CA PHE A 6 5.22 8.32 14.02
C PHE A 6 6.11 8.21 12.78
N THR A 7 6.97 9.21 12.53
CA THR A 7 7.91 9.20 11.40
C THR A 7 8.84 7.98 11.44
N ARG A 8 9.32 7.60 12.63
CA ARG A 8 10.19 6.44 12.80
C ARG A 8 9.46 5.13 12.51
N ALA A 9 8.24 4.97 13.03
CA ALA A 9 7.41 3.79 12.75
C ALA A 9 7.11 3.65 11.24
N LEU A 10 6.79 4.76 10.58
CA LEU A 10 6.59 4.80 9.12
C LEU A 10 7.87 4.43 8.36
N GLY A 11 9.04 4.87 8.83
CA GLY A 11 10.34 4.46 8.27
C GLY A 11 10.56 2.95 8.32
N TYR A 12 10.20 2.30 9.43
CA TYR A 12 10.29 0.84 9.56
C TYR A 12 9.29 0.10 8.67
N ALA A 13 8.06 0.64 8.54
CA ALA A 13 7.04 0.09 7.65
C ALA A 13 7.51 0.08 6.18
N ASN A 14 8.03 1.22 5.72
CA ASN A 14 8.55 1.36 4.36
C ASN A 14 9.74 0.41 4.12
N ALA A 15 10.65 0.28 5.09
CA ALA A 15 11.76 -0.65 4.99
C ALA A 15 11.28 -2.13 4.87
N ALA A 16 10.24 -2.50 5.62
CA ALA A 16 9.65 -3.84 5.54
C ALA A 16 9.01 -4.10 4.16
N PHE A 17 8.25 -3.14 3.63
CA PHE A 17 7.65 -3.25 2.29
C PHE A 17 8.70 -3.32 1.18
N ASP A 18 9.76 -2.52 1.27
CA ASP A 18 10.87 -2.58 0.31
C ASP A 18 11.55 -3.95 0.31
N LEU A 19 11.72 -4.56 1.49
CA LEU A 19 12.28 -5.90 1.61
C LEU A 19 11.36 -6.97 1.01
N LEU A 20 10.05 -6.91 1.26
CA LEU A 20 9.05 -7.80 0.64
C LEU A 20 9.11 -7.70 -0.88
N LYS A 21 9.07 -6.48 -1.41
CA LYS A 21 9.10 -6.20 -2.85
C LYS A 21 10.39 -6.69 -3.51
N ARG A 22 11.55 -6.41 -2.92
CA ARG A 22 12.87 -6.85 -3.45
C ARG A 22 13.02 -8.37 -3.41
N SER A 23 12.38 -9.01 -2.45
CA SER A 23 12.43 -10.46 -2.26
C SER A 23 11.37 -11.22 -3.07
N GLY A 24 10.38 -10.53 -3.65
CA GLY A 24 9.25 -11.17 -4.32
C GLY A 24 8.32 -11.93 -3.36
N ILE A 25 8.36 -11.62 -2.06
CA ILE A 25 7.51 -12.24 -1.06
C ILE A 25 6.18 -11.45 -1.05
N PRO A 26 5.02 -12.11 -1.22
CA PRO A 26 3.73 -11.44 -1.08
C PRO A 26 3.60 -10.77 0.29
N PRO A 27 3.01 -9.57 0.40
CA PRO A 27 2.92 -8.83 1.66
C PRO A 27 1.84 -9.40 2.60
N TYR A 28 1.86 -10.71 2.85
CA TYR A 28 0.98 -11.33 3.83
C TYR A 28 1.33 -10.87 5.25
N PRO A 29 0.35 -10.79 6.16
CA PRO A 29 0.56 -10.23 7.50
C PRO A 29 1.76 -10.82 8.25
N GLN A 30 1.93 -12.14 8.23
CA GLN A 30 3.06 -12.80 8.91
C GLN A 30 4.44 -12.39 8.37
N PHE A 31 4.55 -12.12 7.06
CA PHE A 31 5.81 -11.77 6.42
C PHE A 31 6.14 -10.30 6.61
N TYR A 32 5.11 -9.45 6.59
CA TYR A 32 5.27 -8.07 7.00
C TYR A 32 5.70 -8.00 8.47
N GLU A 33 5.06 -8.73 9.38
CA GLU A 33 5.37 -8.71 10.81
C GLU A 33 6.83 -9.13 11.08
N LEU A 34 7.29 -10.18 10.39
CA LEU A 34 8.69 -10.61 10.41
C LEU A 34 9.64 -9.49 10.00
N LEU A 35 9.38 -8.85 8.86
CA LEU A 35 10.29 -7.85 8.29
C LEU A 35 10.19 -6.50 8.97
N TYR A 36 9.05 -6.16 9.57
CA TYR A 36 8.89 -4.99 10.43
C TYR A 36 9.65 -5.20 11.75
N THR A 37 9.53 -6.38 12.36
CA THR A 37 10.31 -6.73 13.56
C THR A 37 11.80 -6.67 13.27
N TYR A 38 12.22 -7.15 12.10
CA TYR A 38 13.59 -6.97 11.61
C TYR A 38 13.97 -5.49 11.44
N ALA A 39 13.15 -4.68 10.76
CA ALA A 39 13.44 -3.27 10.49
C ALA A 39 13.55 -2.42 11.76
N THR A 40 12.75 -2.73 12.79
CA THR A 40 12.81 -2.06 14.10
C THR A 40 14.04 -2.44 14.91
N GLY A 41 14.70 -3.57 14.61
CA GLY A 41 15.88 -4.07 15.32
C GLY A 41 15.60 -4.60 16.73
N VAL A 42 14.33 -4.79 17.10
CA VAL A 42 13.93 -5.18 18.47
C VAL A 42 14.22 -6.65 18.81
N ASN A 43 14.48 -7.49 17.79
CA ASN A 43 14.85 -8.90 17.96
C ASN A 43 16.26 -9.16 17.37
N PRO A 44 17.35 -8.94 18.14
CA PRO A 44 18.71 -9.10 17.66
C PRO A 44 19.04 -10.48 17.07
N SER A 45 18.41 -11.53 17.60
CA SER A 45 18.57 -12.90 17.10
C SER A 45 18.00 -13.07 15.69
N LEU A 46 16.77 -12.56 15.47
CA LEU A 46 16.15 -12.50 14.15
C LEU A 46 17.00 -11.65 13.18
N ASN A 47 17.44 -10.46 13.61
CA ASN A 47 18.29 -9.59 12.80
C ASN A 47 19.59 -10.27 12.38
N THR A 48 20.25 -10.97 13.30
CA THR A 48 21.48 -11.70 13.01
C THR A 48 21.24 -12.79 11.96
N ARG A 49 20.15 -13.55 12.12
CA ARG A 49 19.79 -14.63 11.19
C ARG A 49 19.47 -14.10 9.80
N LEU A 50 18.60 -13.08 9.68
CA LEU A 50 18.26 -12.46 8.40
C LEU A 50 19.47 -11.82 7.71
N ASN A 51 20.33 -11.12 8.48
CA ASN A 51 21.57 -10.56 7.93
C ASN A 51 22.50 -11.65 7.37
N SER A 52 22.59 -12.81 8.01
CA SER A 52 23.39 -13.92 7.51
C SER A 52 22.87 -14.47 6.18
N ILE A 53 21.54 -14.59 6.05
CA ILE A 53 20.85 -15.05 4.83
C ILE A 53 21.09 -14.07 3.68
N PHE A 54 20.87 -12.77 3.92
CA PHE A 54 21.09 -11.73 2.92
C PHE A 54 22.54 -11.67 2.43
N ARG A 55 23.52 -11.86 3.33
CA ARG A 55 24.94 -11.91 2.96
C ARG A 55 25.29 -13.16 2.15
N GLY A 56 24.57 -14.26 2.34
CA GLY A 56 24.73 -15.49 1.57
C GLY A 56 24.26 -15.39 0.12
N GLY A 57 23.57 -14.31 -0.27
CA GLY A 57 23.03 -14.13 -1.62
C GLY A 57 21.76 -14.95 -1.89
N GLU A 58 21.24 -15.65 -0.89
CA GLU A 58 19.94 -16.30 -0.96
C GLU A 58 18.84 -15.24 -0.95
N LYS A 59 17.95 -15.29 -1.94
CA LYS A 59 16.70 -14.54 -1.87
C LYS A 59 15.81 -15.25 -0.85
N PRO A 60 15.27 -14.56 0.16
CA PRO A 60 14.36 -15.21 1.07
C PRO A 60 13.12 -15.67 0.31
N SER A 61 12.86 -16.98 0.35
CA SER A 61 11.62 -17.55 -0.16
C SER A 61 10.50 -17.37 0.87
N SER A 62 9.25 -17.51 0.42
CA SER A 62 8.10 -17.52 1.33
C SER A 62 8.22 -18.62 2.40
N GLU A 63 8.80 -19.77 2.05
CA GLU A 63 9.03 -20.89 2.98
C GLU A 63 10.05 -20.54 4.06
N LEU A 64 11.13 -19.83 3.70
CA LEU A 64 12.13 -19.35 4.65
C LEU A 64 11.53 -18.29 5.57
N ALA A 65 10.76 -17.36 5.01
CA ALA A 65 10.05 -16.34 5.78
C ALA A 65 9.05 -16.98 6.77
N GLU A 66 8.32 -18.02 6.36
CA GLU A 66 7.40 -18.75 7.21
C GLU A 66 8.14 -19.50 8.34
N THR A 67 9.27 -20.12 8.01
CA THR A 67 10.12 -20.79 9.01
C THR A 67 10.61 -19.79 10.06
N LEU A 68 11.15 -18.65 9.62
CA LEU A 68 11.64 -17.61 10.53
C LEU A 68 10.51 -16.99 11.37
N PHE A 69 9.33 -16.81 10.79
CA PHE A 69 8.16 -16.35 11.55
C PHE A 69 7.79 -17.36 12.66
N ASN A 70 7.72 -18.64 12.31
CA ASN A 70 7.44 -19.70 13.27
C ASN A 70 8.51 -19.82 14.37
N GLU A 71 9.79 -19.60 14.03
CA GLU A 71 10.91 -19.70 14.96
C GLU A 71 10.99 -18.51 15.93
N PHE A 72 10.82 -17.29 15.41
CA PHE A 72 11.11 -16.06 16.17
C PHE A 72 9.90 -15.32 16.72
N LEU A 73 8.71 -15.54 16.14
CA LEU A 73 7.52 -14.74 16.46
C LEU A 73 6.35 -15.58 16.96
N LYS A 74 6.22 -16.84 16.54
CA LYS A 74 5.08 -17.71 16.93
C LYS A 74 5.04 -18.09 18.42
N SER A 75 6.17 -18.12 19.10
CA SER A 75 6.26 -18.48 20.53
C SER A 75 5.91 -17.34 21.49
N ASP A 76 5.92 -16.08 21.03
CA ASP A 76 5.49 -14.89 21.79
C ASP A 76 3.97 -14.58 21.61
N MET A 77 3.22 -15.45 20.92
CA MET A 77 1.89 -15.17 20.38
C MET A 77 0.71 -15.15 21.36
N THR A 78 0.83 -15.67 22.60
CA THR A 78 -0.37 -15.88 23.42
C THR A 78 -0.96 -14.59 24.01
N GLU A 79 -0.20 -13.49 24.10
CA GLU A 79 -0.66 -12.31 24.87
C GLU A 79 -0.64 -10.96 24.11
N ARG A 80 0.00 -10.84 22.94
CA ARG A 80 0.13 -9.54 22.22
C ARG A 80 -0.32 -9.54 20.76
N MET A 81 -0.55 -10.70 20.13
CA MET A 81 -0.58 -10.82 18.67
C MET A 81 -1.91 -10.48 17.99
N SER A 82 -3.05 -10.48 18.68
CA SER A 82 -4.32 -10.20 17.99
C SER A 82 -4.41 -8.74 17.53
N SER A 83 -4.00 -7.78 18.36
CA SER A 83 -4.39 -6.38 18.14
C SER A 83 -3.53 -5.62 17.12
N VAL A 84 -2.28 -6.05 16.89
CA VAL A 84 -1.36 -5.39 15.94
C VAL A 84 -1.61 -5.93 14.54
N SER A 85 -1.69 -7.25 14.38
CA SER A 85 -1.94 -7.89 13.10
C SER A 85 -3.34 -7.57 12.57
N GLU A 86 -4.35 -7.44 13.45
CA GLU A 86 -5.69 -6.98 13.10
C GLU A 86 -5.73 -5.51 12.66
N ARG A 87 -5.06 -4.60 13.39
CA ARG A 87 -4.93 -3.19 12.98
C ARG A 87 -4.19 -3.03 11.66
N MET A 88 -3.24 -3.91 11.37
CA MET A 88 -2.55 -3.90 10.08
C MET A 88 -3.39 -4.47 8.96
N HIS A 89 -4.16 -5.53 9.20
CA HIS A 89 -5.14 -6.02 8.23
C HIS A 89 -6.08 -4.88 7.81
N ALA A 90 -6.67 -4.20 8.80
CA ALA A 90 -7.56 -3.08 8.57
C ALA A 90 -6.88 -1.93 7.80
N ARG A 91 -5.59 -1.69 8.03
CA ARG A 91 -4.86 -0.62 7.33
C ARG A 91 -4.46 -0.99 5.91
N ILE A 92 -4.08 -2.25 5.67
CA ILE A 92 -3.79 -2.78 4.32
C ILE A 92 -5.07 -2.80 3.48
N GLU A 93 -6.18 -3.26 4.05
CA GLU A 93 -7.50 -3.20 3.40
C GLU A 93 -7.87 -1.76 3.05
N ALA A 94 -7.72 -0.81 3.97
CA ALA A 94 -7.99 0.60 3.69
C ALA A 94 -7.13 1.18 2.54
N VAL A 95 -5.86 0.80 2.45
CA VAL A 95 -4.99 1.21 1.33
C VAL A 95 -5.41 0.53 0.02
N HIS A 96 -5.77 -0.75 0.06
CA HIS A 96 -6.27 -1.48 -1.11
C HIS A 96 -7.56 -0.85 -1.64
N ASP A 97 -8.51 -0.55 -0.76
CA ASP A 97 -9.77 0.12 -1.09
C ASP A 97 -9.54 1.53 -1.66
N ALA A 98 -8.57 2.28 -1.13
CA ALA A 98 -8.17 3.58 -1.66
C ALA A 98 -7.59 3.45 -3.07
N ILE A 99 -6.73 2.45 -3.33
CA ILE A 99 -6.17 2.18 -4.65
C ILE A 99 -7.25 1.76 -5.65
N ASP A 100 -8.16 0.86 -5.25
CA ASP A 100 -9.28 0.45 -6.11
C ASP A 100 -10.19 1.63 -6.46
N THR A 101 -10.46 2.50 -5.49
CA THR A 101 -11.20 3.76 -5.70
C THR A 101 -10.47 4.68 -6.67
N ALA A 102 -9.13 4.77 -6.56
CA ALA A 102 -8.28 5.52 -7.47
C ALA A 102 -8.41 5.02 -8.91
N MET A 103 -8.25 3.71 -9.10
CA MET A 103 -8.29 3.07 -10.41
C MET A 103 -9.66 3.22 -11.07
N SER A 104 -10.74 3.03 -10.29
CA SER A 104 -12.11 3.24 -10.75
C SER A 104 -12.38 4.69 -11.18
N THR A 105 -11.91 5.65 -10.38
CA THR A 105 -12.03 7.09 -10.68
C THR A 105 -11.22 7.48 -11.91
N ALA A 106 -9.99 6.99 -12.05
CA ALA A 106 -9.15 7.23 -13.22
C ALA A 106 -9.76 6.62 -14.50
N SER A 107 -10.33 5.42 -14.43
CA SER A 107 -11.04 4.78 -15.54
C SER A 107 -12.26 5.59 -15.97
N SER A 108 -13.07 6.04 -15.00
CA SER A 108 -14.24 6.90 -15.27
C SER A 108 -13.85 8.25 -15.88
N TYR A 109 -12.76 8.86 -15.40
CA TYR A 109 -12.23 10.11 -15.96
C TYR A 109 -11.78 9.91 -17.41
N SER A 110 -11.02 8.85 -17.68
CA SER A 110 -10.60 8.48 -19.04
C SER A 110 -11.80 8.22 -19.96
N GLY A 111 -12.83 7.51 -19.47
CA GLY A 111 -14.06 7.30 -20.22
C GLY A 111 -14.80 8.61 -20.55
N SER A 112 -14.88 9.53 -19.58
CA SER A 112 -15.48 10.84 -19.77
C SER A 112 -14.73 11.70 -20.80
N LEU A 113 -13.40 11.63 -20.82
CA LEU A 113 -12.57 12.29 -21.83
C LEU A 113 -12.78 11.69 -23.22
N GLN A 114 -12.89 10.36 -23.31
CA GLN A 114 -13.12 9.67 -24.58
C GLN A 114 -14.51 10.01 -25.15
N SER A 115 -15.55 10.00 -24.31
CA SER A 115 -16.88 10.46 -24.71
C SER A 115 -16.87 11.93 -25.13
N ALA A 116 -16.17 12.80 -24.39
CA ALA A 116 -16.06 14.21 -24.75
C ALA A 116 -15.36 14.43 -26.10
N THR A 117 -14.34 13.62 -26.40
CA THR A 117 -13.67 13.66 -27.70
C THR A 117 -14.63 13.30 -28.83
N GLY A 118 -15.47 12.27 -28.64
CA GLY A 118 -16.52 11.91 -29.60
C GLY A 118 -17.62 12.96 -29.74
N ASP A 119 -18.05 13.57 -28.63
CA ASP A 119 -19.05 14.66 -28.62
C ASP A 119 -18.54 15.87 -29.45
N LEU A 120 -17.24 16.18 -29.35
CA LEU A 120 -16.57 17.27 -30.09
C LEU A 120 -16.42 17.02 -31.61
N GLU A 121 -16.58 15.78 -32.08
CA GLU A 121 -16.56 15.47 -33.52
C GLU A 121 -17.91 15.77 -34.20
N GLY A 122 -18.96 16.05 -33.42
CA GLY A 122 -20.29 16.43 -33.90
C GLY A 122 -20.49 17.94 -34.01
N ASP A 123 -21.65 18.34 -34.56
CA ASP A 123 -22.08 19.74 -34.58
C ASP A 123 -22.70 20.09 -33.23
N LEU A 124 -21.93 20.79 -32.38
CA LEU A 124 -22.31 21.14 -31.01
C LEU A 124 -22.85 22.56 -30.93
N SER A 125 -23.94 22.75 -30.19
CA SER A 125 -24.38 24.10 -29.81
C SER A 125 -23.53 24.68 -28.69
N ASP A 126 -23.56 26.00 -28.50
CA ASP A 126 -22.95 26.69 -27.35
C ASP A 126 -23.39 26.12 -26.00
N ALA A 127 -24.64 25.63 -25.91
CA ALA A 127 -25.18 25.01 -24.71
C ALA A 127 -24.53 23.65 -24.44
N ASP A 128 -24.33 22.85 -25.49
CA ASP A 128 -23.69 21.53 -25.41
C ASP A 128 -22.21 21.67 -25.01
N MET A 129 -21.52 22.68 -25.56
CA MET A 129 -20.13 22.97 -25.23
C MET A 129 -19.96 23.38 -23.75
N LYS A 130 -20.88 24.18 -23.20
CA LYS A 130 -20.89 24.52 -21.77
C LYS A 130 -21.18 23.31 -20.89
N ALA A 131 -22.12 22.47 -21.29
CA ALA A 131 -22.46 21.25 -20.56
C ALA A 131 -21.26 20.27 -20.55
N LEU A 132 -20.57 20.13 -21.66
CA LEU A 132 -19.39 19.28 -21.79
C LEU A 132 -18.23 19.77 -20.90
N ALA A 133 -17.95 21.08 -20.94
CA ALA A 133 -16.93 21.69 -20.10
C ALA A 133 -17.24 21.52 -18.60
N ALA A 134 -18.51 21.66 -18.19
CA ALA A 134 -18.94 21.42 -16.82
C ALA A 134 -18.73 19.96 -16.39
N ARG A 135 -19.07 19.00 -17.27
CA ARG A 135 -18.85 17.56 -17.02
C ARG A 135 -17.38 17.24 -16.82
N LEU A 136 -16.51 17.71 -17.72
CA LEU A 136 -15.07 17.48 -17.64
C LEU A 136 -14.43 18.12 -16.40
N LEU A 137 -14.86 19.32 -16.02
CA LEU A 137 -14.39 19.98 -14.80
C LEU A 137 -14.79 19.18 -13.55
N SER A 138 -16.02 18.66 -13.51
CA SER A 138 -16.50 17.81 -12.42
C SER A 138 -15.66 16.54 -12.28
N GLU A 139 -15.44 15.80 -13.38
CA GLU A 139 -14.64 14.58 -13.34
C GLU A 139 -13.15 14.85 -13.01
N THR A 140 -12.62 16.00 -13.45
CA THR A 140 -11.25 16.41 -13.08
C THR A 140 -11.13 16.67 -11.59
N ARG A 141 -12.11 17.38 -10.98
CA ARG A 141 -12.14 17.62 -9.53
C ARG A 141 -12.23 16.32 -8.75
N ARG A 142 -13.08 15.39 -9.19
CA ARG A 142 -13.21 14.06 -8.58
C ARG A 142 -11.89 13.30 -8.58
N MET A 143 -11.17 13.31 -9.70
CA MET A 143 -9.83 12.72 -9.78
C MET A 143 -8.82 13.39 -8.83
N GLN A 144 -8.85 14.72 -8.72
CA GLN A 144 -7.97 15.45 -7.80
C GLN A 144 -8.26 15.12 -6.33
N GLU A 145 -9.53 15.05 -5.95
CA GLU A 145 -9.95 14.68 -4.60
C GLU A 145 -9.51 13.26 -4.23
N THR A 146 -9.71 12.29 -5.12
CA THR A 146 -9.25 10.91 -4.90
C THR A 146 -7.73 10.81 -4.78
N ASN A 147 -6.96 11.56 -5.59
CA ASN A 147 -5.50 11.62 -5.44
C ASN A 147 -5.07 12.19 -4.08
N LEU A 148 -5.75 13.23 -3.59
CA LEU A 148 -5.52 13.81 -2.27
C LEU A 148 -5.85 12.85 -1.13
N GLU A 149 -6.84 11.98 -1.31
CA GLU A 149 -7.19 10.94 -0.32
C GLU A 149 -6.15 9.81 -0.30
N LEU A 150 -5.66 9.38 -1.47
CA LEU A 150 -4.56 8.41 -1.56
C LEU A 150 -3.28 8.89 -0.91
N GLU A 151 -2.93 10.17 -1.07
CA GLU A 151 -1.73 10.75 -0.43
C GLU A 151 -1.81 10.74 1.10
N LYS A 152 -3.01 10.58 1.67
CA LYS A 152 -3.26 10.58 3.12
C LYS A 152 -3.47 9.18 3.71
N ALA A 153 -3.66 8.15 2.88
CA ALA A 153 -3.94 6.77 3.30
C ALA A 153 -2.68 6.09 3.88
#